data_AF-A0A6N8KYR0-F1
#
_entry.id   AF-A0A6N8KYR0-F1
#
_cell.length_a   1.000
_cell.length_b   1.000
_cell.length_c   1.000
_cell.angle_alpha   90.00
_cell.angle_beta   90.00
_cell.angle_gamma   90.00
#
_symmetry.space_group_name_H-M   'P 1'
#
loop_
_entity.id
_entity.type
_entity.pdbx_description
1 polymer ?
#
loop_
_entity_poly.entity_id
_entity_poly.type
_entity_poly.pdbx_seq_one_letter_code
_entity_poly.pdbx_strand_id
1 'polypeptide(L)'
;MNINYIPVLRLLLLLWISQLFLACSKNEQLPEQPIIGLGGDDWSRSAIDDYLFENFVLPYNIEVKYKWDPYEVNYNKTLVPPMESKVIPVMETVKAIWMAPYEKVAGDDFLRKYQILKYVLVGSPEYQENGTIVLGTAEGGNKITLFVINYFAKKNRQEVIRMMHTIHHEFAHILHQHIAIPQEWRGLSSQWYTATWFNTNNAQANAQGLITAYAKSSEKEDFVETISTLLVEGQEAYDQVIEDNPEQELTFRRKEELVVQYYKDFGIDFRQLQAEVKAGINKITQD
;
A
#
# COMPACT_ATOMS: atom_id res chain seq x y z
N MET A 1 72.22 -5.96 -45.24
CA MET A 1 71.88 -7.11 -44.38
C MET A 1 70.36 -7.10 -44.22
N ASN A 2 69.63 -7.72 -45.16
CA ASN A 2 68.16 -7.72 -45.15
C ASN A 2 67.69 -8.88 -44.30
N ILE A 3 67.33 -8.59 -43.04
CA ILE A 3 66.68 -9.55 -42.16
C ILE A 3 65.29 -9.80 -42.75
N ASN A 4 65.01 -11.04 -43.14
CA ASN A 4 63.73 -11.44 -43.69
C ASN A 4 62.74 -11.56 -42.51
N TYR A 5 61.92 -10.53 -42.28
CA TYR A 5 60.96 -10.49 -41.17
C TYR A 5 59.67 -11.29 -41.44
N ILE A 6 59.48 -11.78 -42.67
CA ILE A 6 58.30 -12.54 -43.11
C ILE A 6 58.00 -13.78 -42.26
N PRO A 7 58.96 -14.67 -41.91
CA PRO A 7 58.69 -15.83 -41.06
C PRO A 7 58.35 -15.43 -39.61
N VAL A 8 58.97 -14.37 -39.09
CA VAL A 8 58.70 -13.86 -37.73
C VAL A 8 57.31 -13.22 -37.65
N LEU A 9 56.93 -12.46 -38.69
CA LEU A 9 55.59 -11.87 -38.80
C LEU A 9 54.51 -12.94 -38.95
N ARG A 10 54.76 -14.02 -39.71
CA ARG A 10 53.84 -15.16 -39.80
C ARG A 10 53.69 -15.90 -38.46
N LEU A 11 54.78 -16.06 -37.71
CA LEU A 11 54.74 -16.68 -36.39
C LEU A 11 53.94 -15.83 -35.38
N LEU A 12 54.15 -14.50 -35.40
CA LEU A 12 53.42 -13.55 -34.55
C LEU A 12 51.92 -13.49 -34.92
N LEU A 13 51.57 -13.56 -36.21
CA LEU A 13 50.18 -13.58 -36.66
C LEU A 13 49.47 -14.87 -36.25
N LEU A 14 50.16 -16.02 -36.33
CA LEU A 14 49.65 -17.31 -35.84
C LEU A 14 49.47 -17.32 -34.32
N LEU A 15 50.38 -16.69 -33.57
CA LEU A 15 50.25 -16.53 -32.12
C LEU A 15 49.03 -15.64 -31.76
N TRP A 16 48.81 -14.55 -32.50
CA TRP A 16 47.66 -13.66 -32.32
C TRP A 16 46.32 -14.35 -32.64
N ILE A 17 46.24 -15.13 -33.72
CA ILE A 17 45.03 -15.88 -34.09
C ILE A 17 44.72 -16.95 -33.04
N SER A 18 45.73 -17.53 -32.40
CA SER A 18 45.53 -18.52 -31.33
C SER A 18 44.89 -17.94 -30.07
N GLN A 19 45.03 -16.63 -29.83
CA GLN A 19 44.39 -15.95 -28.68
C GLN A 19 42.90 -15.67 -28.91
N LEU A 20 42.39 -15.75 -30.15
CA LEU A 20 40.96 -15.58 -30.45
C LEU A 20 40.11 -16.79 -30.03
N PHE A 21 40.72 -17.95 -29.78
CA PHE A 21 40.02 -19.16 -29.32
C PHE A 21 39.93 -19.30 -27.79
N LEU A 22 40.52 -18.35 -27.04
CA LEU A 22 40.38 -18.26 -25.58
C LEU A 22 39.24 -17.32 -25.15
N ALA A 23 38.34 -16.96 -26.06
CA ALA A 23 37.04 -16.42 -25.70
C ALA A 23 36.24 -17.53 -24.98
N CYS A 24 36.51 -17.70 -23.69
CA CYS A 24 35.64 -18.42 -22.78
C CYS A 24 34.27 -17.75 -22.86
N SER A 25 33.35 -18.37 -23.59
CA SER A 25 31.94 -18.22 -23.34
C SER A 25 31.74 -18.55 -21.87
N LYS A 26 31.47 -17.54 -21.04
CA LYS A 26 30.79 -17.80 -19.77
C LYS A 26 29.45 -18.38 -20.18
N ASN A 27 29.38 -19.70 -20.26
CA ASN A 27 28.12 -20.43 -20.24
C ASN A 27 27.61 -20.30 -18.82
N GLU A 28 27.11 -19.12 -18.47
CA GLU A 28 26.20 -19.00 -17.34
C GLU A 28 25.06 -19.95 -17.67
N GLN A 29 24.99 -21.05 -16.93
CA GLN A 29 23.81 -21.91 -16.95
C GLN A 29 22.64 -20.99 -16.68
N LEU A 30 21.73 -20.89 -17.66
CA LEU A 30 20.44 -20.29 -17.43
C LEU A 30 19.84 -21.02 -16.21
N PRO A 31 19.27 -20.29 -15.24
CA PRO A 31 18.66 -20.93 -14.09
C PRO A 31 17.70 -22.01 -14.57
N GLU A 32 17.85 -23.23 -14.03
CA GLU A 32 16.95 -24.36 -14.34
C GLU A 32 15.52 -24.09 -13.85
N GLN A 33 15.39 -23.15 -12.92
CA GLN A 33 14.12 -22.64 -12.44
C GLN A 33 13.60 -21.60 -13.46
N PRO A 34 12.35 -21.75 -13.95
CA PRO A 34 11.76 -20.75 -14.82
C PRO A 34 11.80 -19.37 -14.15
N ILE A 35 12.17 -18.36 -14.93
CA ILE A 35 12.16 -16.98 -14.47
C ILE A 35 10.70 -16.56 -14.42
N ILE A 36 10.15 -16.46 -13.21
CA ILE A 36 8.75 -16.11 -12.95
C ILE A 36 8.40 -14.83 -13.74
N GLY A 37 7.38 -14.91 -14.60
CA GLY A 37 6.83 -13.75 -15.30
C GLY A 37 7.40 -13.45 -16.70
N LEU A 38 8.19 -14.35 -17.31
CA LEU A 38 8.61 -14.24 -18.72
C LEU A 38 7.84 -15.16 -19.69
N GLY A 39 6.76 -15.80 -19.20
CA GLY A 39 5.94 -16.75 -19.96
C GLY A 39 6.49 -18.18 -19.91
N GLY A 40 5.61 -19.18 -20.08
CA GLY A 40 5.96 -20.60 -19.98
C GLY A 40 5.66 -21.25 -18.63
N ASP A 41 5.16 -20.48 -17.66
CA ASP A 41 4.67 -21.00 -16.38
C ASP A 41 3.28 -21.62 -16.57
N ASP A 42 3.14 -22.93 -16.31
CA ASP A 42 1.85 -23.62 -16.30
C ASP A 42 1.19 -23.43 -14.93
N TRP A 43 0.46 -22.32 -14.79
CA TRP A 43 -0.21 -22.00 -13.52
C TRP A 43 -1.47 -22.83 -13.34
N SER A 44 -1.37 -23.93 -12.59
CA SER A 44 -2.56 -24.62 -12.10
C SER A 44 -3.27 -23.79 -11.02
N ARG A 45 -4.60 -23.71 -11.11
CA ARG A 45 -5.45 -23.08 -10.08
C ARG A 45 -5.17 -23.71 -8.71
N SER A 46 -4.88 -22.86 -7.72
CA SER A 46 -4.50 -23.24 -6.36
C SER A 46 -5.63 -22.96 -5.36
N ALA A 47 -5.50 -23.49 -4.13
CA ALA A 47 -6.42 -23.17 -3.04
C ALA A 47 -6.42 -21.68 -2.66
N ILE A 48 -5.32 -20.95 -2.92
CA ILE A 48 -5.28 -19.49 -2.74
C ILE A 48 -6.16 -18.82 -3.79
N ASP A 49 -6.08 -19.25 -5.05
CA ASP A 49 -6.91 -18.71 -6.14
C ASP A 49 -8.40 -18.94 -5.85
N ASP A 50 -8.77 -20.13 -5.36
CA ASP A 50 -10.15 -20.44 -4.94
C ASP A 50 -10.63 -19.55 -3.81
N TYR A 51 -9.82 -19.43 -2.75
CA TYR A 51 -10.15 -18.57 -1.61
C TYR A 51 -10.36 -17.12 -2.03
N LEU A 52 -9.46 -16.55 -2.84
CA LEU A 52 -9.55 -15.17 -3.30
C LEU A 52 -10.77 -14.97 -4.22
N PHE A 53 -11.06 -15.94 -5.10
CA PHE A 53 -12.23 -15.87 -5.96
C PHE A 53 -13.53 -15.87 -5.15
N GLU A 54 -13.69 -16.81 -4.22
CA GLU A 54 -14.91 -16.97 -3.42
C GLU A 54 -15.15 -15.80 -2.46
N ASN A 55 -14.08 -15.21 -1.92
CA ASN A 55 -14.18 -14.23 -0.83
C ASN A 55 -14.06 -12.77 -1.28
N PHE A 56 -13.53 -12.50 -2.47
CA PHE A 56 -13.30 -11.13 -2.97
C PHE A 56 -13.91 -10.92 -4.36
N VAL A 57 -13.59 -11.79 -5.32
CA VAL A 57 -14.01 -11.60 -6.72
C VAL A 57 -15.52 -11.82 -6.87
N LEU A 58 -16.02 -12.98 -6.45
CA LEU A 58 -17.43 -13.36 -6.62
C LEU A 58 -18.40 -12.41 -5.88
N PRO A 59 -18.20 -12.07 -4.58
CA PRO A 59 -19.14 -11.22 -3.86
C PRO A 59 -19.00 -9.71 -4.09
N TYR A 60 -17.81 -9.22 -4.47
CA TYR A 60 -17.50 -7.78 -4.52
C TYR A 60 -16.79 -7.31 -5.80
N ASN A 61 -16.45 -8.21 -6.72
CA ASN A 61 -15.67 -7.89 -7.93
C ASN A 61 -14.30 -7.26 -7.62
N ILE A 62 -13.66 -7.71 -6.53
CA ILE A 62 -12.34 -7.26 -6.11
C ILE A 62 -11.29 -8.27 -6.56
N GLU A 63 -10.41 -7.88 -7.47
CA GLU A 63 -9.28 -8.71 -7.90
C GLU A 63 -8.15 -8.64 -6.87
N VAL A 64 -7.59 -9.78 -6.47
CA VAL A 64 -6.41 -9.82 -5.60
C VAL A 64 -5.28 -10.50 -6.36
N LYS A 65 -4.33 -9.69 -6.81
CA LYS A 65 -3.18 -10.13 -7.60
C LYS A 65 -1.97 -10.33 -6.70
N TYR A 66 -1.62 -11.60 -6.48
CA TYR A 66 -0.45 -11.99 -5.68
C TYR A 66 0.62 -12.69 -6.52
N LYS A 67 0.25 -13.28 -7.67
CA LYS A 67 1.20 -13.84 -8.62
C LYS A 67 1.98 -12.71 -9.25
N TRP A 68 3.28 -12.93 -9.38
CA TRP A 68 4.21 -11.91 -9.84
C TRP A 68 3.88 -11.46 -11.26
N ASP A 69 3.74 -10.15 -11.43
CA ASP A 69 3.58 -9.52 -12.74
C ASP A 69 4.36 -8.19 -12.74
N PRO A 70 5.47 -8.09 -13.50
CA PRO A 70 6.28 -6.89 -13.53
C PRO A 70 5.56 -5.68 -14.15
N TYR A 71 4.45 -5.88 -14.86
CA TYR A 71 3.66 -4.81 -15.47
C TYR A 71 2.64 -4.16 -14.52
N GLU A 72 2.42 -4.75 -13.34
CA GLU A 72 1.47 -4.22 -12.35
C GLU A 72 2.14 -3.40 -11.25
N VAL A 73 3.47 -3.44 -11.19
CA VAL A 73 4.29 -2.76 -10.19
C VAL A 73 5.28 -1.80 -10.86
N ASN A 74 5.94 -0.96 -10.07
CA ASN A 74 6.96 -0.07 -10.58
C ASN A 74 8.19 -0.86 -11.04
N TYR A 75 8.29 -1.12 -12.35
CA TYR A 75 9.38 -1.90 -12.95
C TYR A 75 10.77 -1.26 -12.77
N ASN A 76 10.85 0.03 -12.39
CA ASN A 76 12.11 0.71 -12.08
C ASN A 76 12.60 0.45 -10.64
N LYS A 77 11.83 -0.30 -9.83
CA LYS A 77 12.15 -0.59 -8.43
C LYS A 77 12.50 -2.07 -8.27
N THR A 78 13.42 -2.35 -7.35
CA THR A 78 13.77 -3.72 -6.97
C THR A 78 12.71 -4.26 -6.01
N LEU A 79 11.73 -4.95 -6.56
CA LEU A 79 10.62 -5.52 -5.83
C LEU A 79 10.66 -7.05 -5.88
N VAL A 80 10.16 -7.71 -4.83
CA VAL A 80 10.09 -9.18 -4.77
C VAL A 80 8.64 -9.65 -4.64
N PRO A 81 8.30 -10.84 -5.16
CA PRO A 81 6.96 -11.39 -5.02
C PRO A 81 6.59 -11.65 -3.55
N PRO A 82 5.29 -11.60 -3.22
CA PRO A 82 4.82 -11.98 -1.90
C PRO A 82 5.00 -13.49 -1.67
N MET A 83 5.33 -13.88 -0.45
CA MET A 83 5.29 -15.27 -0.01
C MET A 83 3.82 -15.72 -0.03
N GLU A 84 3.52 -16.80 -0.75
CA GLU A 84 2.15 -17.31 -0.88
C GLU A 84 1.50 -17.62 0.49
N SER A 85 2.29 -18.10 1.44
CA SER A 85 1.84 -18.37 2.82
C SER A 85 1.36 -17.12 3.58
N LYS A 86 1.66 -15.91 3.08
CA LYS A 86 1.24 -14.63 3.66
C LYS A 86 -0.02 -14.07 3.01
N VAL A 87 -0.39 -14.54 1.81
CA VAL A 87 -1.51 -14.00 1.03
C VAL A 87 -2.83 -14.14 1.79
N ILE A 88 -3.22 -15.36 2.14
CA ILE A 88 -4.48 -15.59 2.89
C ILE A 88 -4.48 -14.83 4.23
N PRO A 89 -3.43 -14.90 5.08
CA PRO A 89 -3.39 -14.13 6.34
C PRO A 89 -3.57 -12.62 6.18
N VAL A 90 -3.00 -12.01 5.14
CA VAL A 90 -3.19 -10.59 4.84
C VAL A 90 -4.63 -10.35 4.43
N MET A 91 -5.16 -11.12 3.48
CA MET A 91 -6.49 -10.91 2.96
C MET A 91 -7.59 -11.18 4.01
N GLU A 92 -7.40 -12.14 4.91
CA GLU A 92 -8.27 -12.32 6.08
C GLU A 92 -8.29 -11.08 6.99
N THR A 93 -7.14 -10.43 7.18
CA THR A 93 -7.02 -9.17 7.92
C THR A 93 -7.84 -8.06 7.24
N VAL A 94 -7.71 -7.93 5.91
CA VAL A 94 -8.49 -6.98 5.11
C VAL A 94 -10.00 -7.22 5.26
N LYS A 95 -10.45 -8.48 5.16
CA LYS A 95 -11.87 -8.82 5.38
C LYS A 95 -12.34 -8.46 6.78
N ALA A 96 -11.56 -8.80 7.80
CA ALA A 96 -11.97 -8.65 9.19
C ALA A 96 -12.01 -7.18 9.66
N ILE A 97 -11.14 -6.33 9.13
CA ILE A 97 -10.94 -4.97 9.65
C ILE A 97 -11.53 -3.91 8.72
N TRP A 98 -11.60 -4.16 7.42
CA TRP A 98 -12.24 -3.25 6.47
C TRP A 98 -13.61 -3.79 6.04
N MET A 99 -13.68 -4.94 5.38
CA MET A 99 -14.92 -5.34 4.70
C MET A 99 -16.09 -5.61 5.67
N ALA A 100 -15.88 -6.48 6.65
CA ALA A 100 -16.92 -6.89 7.59
C ALA A 100 -17.50 -5.73 8.44
N PRO A 101 -16.68 -4.78 8.94
CA PRO A 101 -17.22 -3.57 9.59
C PRO A 101 -18.14 -2.75 8.68
N TYR A 102 -17.76 -2.52 7.43
CA TYR A 102 -18.60 -1.77 6.49
C TYR A 102 -19.88 -2.52 6.12
N GLU A 103 -19.82 -3.82 5.86
CA GLU A 103 -21.03 -4.65 5.62
C GLU A 103 -22.01 -4.59 6.78
N LYS A 104 -21.49 -4.70 8.01
CA LYS A 104 -22.33 -4.72 9.20
C LYS A 104 -23.03 -3.39 9.45
N VAL A 105 -22.36 -2.27 9.18
CA VAL A 105 -22.89 -0.92 9.49
C VAL A 105 -23.61 -0.29 8.30
N ALA A 106 -23.20 -0.60 7.07
CA ALA A 106 -23.72 0.01 5.85
C ALA A 106 -24.56 -0.94 4.96
N GLY A 107 -24.53 -2.25 5.26
CA GLY A 107 -25.19 -3.29 4.48
C GLY A 107 -24.32 -3.88 3.36
N ASP A 108 -24.70 -5.07 2.90
CA ASP A 108 -23.90 -5.89 1.97
C ASP A 108 -23.62 -5.24 0.61
N ASP A 109 -24.48 -4.30 0.18
CA ASP A 109 -24.34 -3.60 -1.11
C ASP A 109 -23.34 -2.43 -1.07
N PHE A 110 -22.95 -1.96 0.12
CA PHE A 110 -22.14 -0.75 0.24
C PHE A 110 -20.79 -0.88 -0.46
N LEU A 111 -20.08 -1.98 -0.20
CA LEU A 111 -18.77 -2.26 -0.80
C LEU A 111 -18.84 -2.66 -2.27
N ARG A 112 -20.00 -3.14 -2.75
CA ARG A 112 -20.24 -3.33 -4.19
C ARG A 112 -20.42 -2.00 -4.92
N LYS A 113 -21.00 -1.01 -4.24
CA LYS A 113 -21.26 0.32 -4.79
C LYS A 113 -20.00 1.19 -4.79
N TYR A 114 -19.26 1.18 -3.68
CA TYR A 114 -18.01 1.92 -3.50
C TYR A 114 -16.92 0.87 -3.32
N GLN A 115 -16.23 0.54 -4.41
CA GLN A 115 -15.33 -0.62 -4.44
C GLN A 115 -13.89 -0.22 -4.71
N ILE A 116 -12.98 -0.82 -3.94
CA ILE A 116 -11.60 -1.01 -4.37
C ILE A 116 -11.65 -2.14 -5.40
N LEU A 117 -11.21 -1.91 -6.63
CA LEU A 117 -11.31 -2.90 -7.70
C LEU A 117 -10.18 -3.95 -7.65
N LYS A 118 -9.00 -3.55 -7.18
CA LYS A 118 -7.81 -4.40 -7.26
C LYS A 118 -6.88 -4.19 -6.08
N TYR A 119 -6.41 -5.30 -5.50
CA TYR A 119 -5.22 -5.34 -4.67
C TYR A 119 -4.06 -5.95 -5.44
N VAL A 120 -2.88 -5.33 -5.35
CA VAL A 120 -1.61 -5.91 -5.81
C VAL A 120 -0.73 -6.15 -4.59
N LEU A 121 -0.33 -7.40 -4.36
CA LEU A 121 0.46 -7.77 -3.19
C LEU A 121 1.94 -7.87 -3.56
N VAL A 122 2.80 -7.17 -2.81
CA VAL A 122 4.25 -7.12 -3.04
C VAL A 122 5.01 -7.49 -1.76
N GLY A 123 5.98 -8.38 -1.87
CA GLY A 123 6.68 -8.97 -0.73
C GLY A 123 7.63 -8.01 -0.01
N SER A 124 8.29 -7.12 -0.75
CA SER A 124 9.27 -6.16 -0.24
C SER A 124 8.68 -4.76 -0.06
N PRO A 125 9.34 -3.89 0.72
CA PRO A 125 9.10 -2.45 0.64
C PRO A 125 9.45 -1.89 -0.74
N GLU A 126 8.76 -0.82 -1.13
CA GLU A 126 9.24 0.09 -2.16
C GLU A 126 9.93 1.29 -1.48
N TYR A 127 11.09 1.71 -1.99
CA TYR A 127 11.81 2.87 -1.49
C TYR A 127 11.70 4.05 -2.47
N GLN A 128 11.33 5.22 -1.94
CA GLN A 128 11.45 6.49 -2.64
C GLN A 128 12.92 6.94 -2.77
N GLU A 129 13.19 7.91 -3.64
CA GLU A 129 14.56 8.45 -3.84
C GLU A 129 15.16 9.05 -2.56
N ASN A 130 14.31 9.56 -1.67
CA ASN A 130 14.69 10.09 -0.35
C ASN A 130 14.86 9.00 0.73
N GLY A 131 14.72 7.71 0.36
CA GLY A 131 14.84 6.58 1.28
C GLY A 131 13.58 6.28 2.12
N THR A 132 12.50 7.05 1.96
CA THR A 132 11.23 6.77 2.63
C THR A 132 10.56 5.53 2.04
N ILE A 133 9.97 4.69 2.89
CA ILE A 133 9.28 3.46 2.49
C ILE A 133 7.85 3.79 2.06
N VAL A 134 7.44 3.25 0.91
CA VAL A 134 6.07 3.23 0.44
C VAL A 134 5.43 1.91 0.85
N LEU A 135 4.31 2.00 1.57
CA LEU A 135 3.66 0.85 2.20
C LEU A 135 2.35 0.49 1.53
N GLY A 136 1.76 1.46 0.83
CA GLY A 136 0.88 1.23 -0.29
C GLY A 136 0.77 2.43 -1.19
N THR A 137 0.26 2.21 -2.39
CA THR A 137 -0.03 3.25 -3.38
C THR A 137 -1.39 2.99 -3.98
N ALA A 138 -2.14 4.07 -4.24
CA ALA A 138 -3.27 4.02 -5.15
C ALA A 138 -2.92 4.61 -6.51
N GLU A 139 -3.21 3.85 -7.57
CA GLU A 139 -3.18 4.34 -8.95
C GLU A 139 -4.62 4.39 -9.46
N GLY A 140 -5.09 5.58 -9.83
CA GLY A 140 -6.44 5.76 -10.39
C GLY A 140 -7.59 5.51 -9.41
N GLY A 141 -7.33 5.55 -8.10
CA GLY A 141 -8.34 5.51 -7.03
C GLY A 141 -8.87 4.13 -6.65
N ASN A 142 -8.78 3.13 -7.53
CA ASN A 142 -9.42 1.83 -7.32
C ASN A 142 -8.45 0.63 -7.30
N LYS A 143 -7.14 0.85 -7.51
CA LYS A 143 -6.08 -0.16 -7.34
C LYS A 143 -5.25 0.20 -6.12
N ILE A 144 -5.12 -0.70 -5.14
CA ILE A 144 -4.24 -0.56 -3.98
C ILE A 144 -3.09 -1.55 -4.11
N THR A 145 -1.86 -1.06 -4.09
CA THR A 145 -0.67 -1.90 -3.93
C THR A 145 -0.36 -2.00 -2.44
N LEU A 146 -0.20 -3.21 -1.89
CA LEU A 146 0.23 -3.45 -0.51
C LEU A 146 1.65 -4.01 -0.53
N PHE A 147 2.59 -3.29 0.07
CA PHE A 147 3.99 -3.69 0.15
C PHE A 147 4.30 -4.42 1.47
N VAL A 148 5.52 -4.96 1.57
CA VAL A 148 6.06 -5.53 2.83
C VAL A 148 5.29 -6.79 3.29
N ILE A 149 4.56 -7.45 2.39
CA ILE A 149 3.71 -8.61 2.68
C ILE A 149 4.48 -9.76 3.33
N ASN A 150 5.77 -9.92 2.99
CA ASN A 150 6.60 -11.00 3.53
C ASN A 150 6.87 -10.86 5.04
N TYR A 151 6.81 -9.63 5.55
CA TYR A 151 7.04 -9.32 6.96
C TYR A 151 5.73 -9.20 7.75
N PHE A 152 4.58 -9.36 7.09
CA PHE A 152 3.28 -9.29 7.75
C PHE A 152 3.12 -10.41 8.78
N ALA A 153 2.65 -10.01 9.97
CA ALA A 153 2.31 -10.90 11.06
C ALA A 153 1.11 -10.34 11.81
N LYS A 154 0.03 -11.12 11.91
CA LYS A 154 -1.21 -10.73 12.60
C LYS A 154 -0.97 -10.26 14.04
N LYS A 155 -0.02 -10.89 14.74
CA LYS A 155 0.37 -10.55 16.12
C LYS A 155 1.13 -9.23 16.25
N ASN A 156 1.65 -8.68 15.15
CA ASN A 156 2.26 -7.36 15.15
C ASN A 156 1.17 -6.30 14.90
N ARG A 157 0.54 -5.86 15.99
CA ARG A 157 -0.55 -4.87 15.94
C ARG A 157 -0.17 -3.60 15.17
N GLN A 158 1.06 -3.12 15.31
CA GLN A 158 1.51 -1.89 14.64
C GLN A 158 1.58 -2.05 13.12
N GLU A 159 2.03 -3.20 12.62
CA GLU A 159 2.01 -3.49 11.18
C GLU A 159 0.58 -3.68 10.65
N VAL A 160 -0.31 -4.30 11.43
CA VAL A 160 -1.74 -4.40 11.08
C VAL A 160 -2.37 -3.00 10.99
N ILE A 161 -2.18 -2.16 12.01
CA ILE A 161 -2.70 -0.78 12.02
C ILE A 161 -2.17 -0.02 10.82
N ARG A 162 -0.87 -0.10 10.53
CA ARG A 162 -0.26 0.63 9.42
C ARG A 162 -0.83 0.20 8.06
N MET A 163 -0.97 -1.10 7.81
CA MET A 163 -1.58 -1.61 6.58
C MET A 163 -3.04 -1.18 6.45
N MET A 164 -3.81 -1.26 7.54
CA MET A 164 -5.22 -0.87 7.54
C MET A 164 -5.41 0.64 7.42
N HIS A 165 -4.49 1.45 7.96
CA HIS A 165 -4.47 2.91 7.77
C HIS A 165 -4.47 3.24 6.28
N THR A 166 -3.56 2.62 5.51
CA THR A 166 -3.50 2.80 4.06
C THR A 166 -4.80 2.38 3.37
N ILE A 167 -5.37 1.22 3.72
CA ILE A 167 -6.62 0.76 3.07
C ILE A 167 -7.78 1.71 3.38
N HIS A 168 -7.94 2.14 4.64
CA HIS A 168 -9.00 3.08 5.00
C HIS A 168 -8.78 4.48 4.41
N HIS A 169 -7.53 4.93 4.30
CA HIS A 169 -7.16 6.17 3.65
C HIS A 169 -7.58 6.18 2.17
N GLU A 170 -7.18 5.15 1.41
CA GLU A 170 -7.56 5.04 0.00
C GLU A 170 -9.06 4.82 -0.19
N PHE A 171 -9.70 4.09 0.72
CA PHE A 171 -11.15 3.94 0.67
C PHE A 171 -11.87 5.27 0.93
N ALA A 172 -11.37 6.09 1.85
CA ALA A 172 -11.90 7.43 2.07
C ALA A 172 -11.67 8.36 0.86
N HIS A 173 -10.59 8.15 0.10
CA HIS A 173 -10.39 8.77 -1.22
C HIS A 173 -11.51 8.39 -2.20
N ILE A 174 -11.86 7.10 -2.29
CA ILE A 174 -12.98 6.63 -3.12
C ILE A 174 -14.29 7.27 -2.68
N LEU A 175 -14.61 7.25 -1.38
CA LEU A 175 -15.87 7.79 -0.88
C LEU A 175 -16.04 9.28 -1.24
N HIS A 176 -14.99 10.10 -1.10
CA HIS A 176 -15.13 11.53 -1.34
C HIS A 176 -15.20 11.91 -2.84
N GLN A 177 -14.89 10.97 -3.74
CA GLN A 177 -15.19 11.12 -5.17
C GLN A 177 -16.70 11.06 -5.44
N HIS A 178 -17.47 10.42 -4.57
CA HIS A 178 -18.93 10.29 -4.68
C HIS A 178 -19.70 11.34 -3.88
N ILE A 179 -19.23 11.70 -2.69
CA ILE A 179 -19.78 12.79 -1.88
C ILE A 179 -18.66 13.77 -1.58
N ALA A 180 -18.82 15.03 -1.99
CA ALA A 180 -17.78 16.03 -1.82
C ALA A 180 -17.45 16.24 -0.33
N ILE A 181 -16.17 16.49 -0.05
CA ILE A 181 -15.70 16.90 1.29
C ILE A 181 -16.50 18.13 1.74
N PRO A 182 -16.97 18.18 3.01
CA PRO A 182 -17.71 19.34 3.52
C PRO A 182 -16.95 20.64 3.29
N GLN A 183 -17.62 21.66 2.71
CA GLN A 183 -16.98 22.94 2.38
C GLN A 183 -16.31 23.61 3.59
N GLU A 184 -16.86 23.40 4.78
CA GLU A 184 -16.32 23.93 6.03
C GLU A 184 -14.93 23.38 6.38
N TRP A 185 -14.58 22.18 5.90
CA TRP A 185 -13.27 21.57 6.11
C TRP A 185 -12.14 22.47 5.60
N ARG A 186 -12.38 23.14 4.46
CA ARG A 186 -11.43 24.02 3.76
C ARG A 186 -10.81 25.08 4.65
N GLY A 187 -11.57 25.62 5.61
CA GLY A 187 -11.14 26.72 6.45
C GLY A 187 -10.32 26.31 7.67
N LEU A 188 -10.26 25.02 8.01
CA LEU A 188 -9.76 24.58 9.32
C LEU A 188 -8.22 24.59 9.41
N SER A 189 -7.51 24.23 8.34
CA SER A 189 -6.05 24.08 8.36
C SER A 189 -5.33 24.55 7.09
N SER A 190 -6.03 25.26 6.22
CA SER A 190 -5.54 25.70 4.89
C SER A 190 -4.16 26.36 4.88
N GLN A 191 -3.86 27.17 5.89
CA GLN A 191 -2.60 27.90 6.03
C GLN A 191 -1.38 26.99 6.23
N TRP A 192 -1.59 25.73 6.59
CA TRP A 192 -0.53 24.78 6.91
C TRP A 192 -0.26 23.77 5.80
N TYR A 193 -1.04 23.80 4.71
CA TYR A 193 -0.83 22.91 3.58
C TYR A 193 0.44 23.25 2.80
N THR A 194 1.23 22.25 2.45
CA THR A 194 2.52 22.41 1.79
C THR A 194 2.96 21.17 1.02
N ALA A 195 3.58 21.38 -0.13
CA ALA A 195 4.23 20.32 -0.90
C ALA A 195 5.44 19.69 -0.18
N THR A 196 6.02 20.39 0.80
CA THR A 196 7.17 19.93 1.59
C THR A 196 6.76 19.39 2.96
N TRP A 197 5.61 18.72 3.03
CA TRP A 197 5.05 18.16 4.26
C TRP A 197 6.02 17.21 4.98
N PHE A 198 6.86 16.50 4.22
CA PHE A 198 7.88 15.56 4.72
C PHE A 198 9.00 16.23 5.55
N ASN A 199 9.09 17.57 5.56
CA ASN A 199 9.99 18.31 6.45
C ASN A 199 9.39 18.56 7.84
N THR A 200 8.15 18.11 8.08
CA THR A 200 7.42 18.26 9.35
C THR A 200 7.25 16.88 9.98
N ASN A 201 7.41 16.76 11.30
CA ASN A 201 7.04 15.53 12.02
C ASN A 201 5.60 15.60 12.57
N ASN A 202 5.05 14.48 13.03
CA ASN A 202 3.68 14.46 13.55
C ASN A 202 3.48 15.45 14.70
N ALA A 203 4.36 15.52 15.70
CA ALA A 203 4.20 16.46 16.82
C ALA A 203 4.05 17.93 16.35
N GLN A 204 4.80 18.34 15.34
CA GLN A 204 4.67 19.68 14.74
C GLN A 204 3.37 19.85 13.95
N ALA A 205 2.91 18.82 13.23
CA ALA A 205 1.65 18.85 12.51
C ALA A 205 0.44 18.89 13.46
N ASN A 206 0.51 18.13 14.55
CA ASN A 206 -0.52 18.07 15.58
C ASN A 206 -0.69 19.44 16.26
N ALA A 207 0.41 20.13 16.56
CA ALA A 207 0.39 21.51 17.07
C ALA A 207 -0.20 22.54 16.08
N GLN A 208 -0.40 22.16 14.82
CA GLN A 208 -1.00 22.96 13.76
C GLN A 208 -2.45 22.52 13.42
N GLY A 209 -3.00 21.54 14.16
CA GLY A 209 -4.35 21.04 13.96
C GLY A 209 -4.49 19.99 12.86
N LEU A 210 -3.38 19.35 12.45
CA LEU A 210 -3.37 18.24 11.48
C LEU A 210 -2.95 16.94 12.17
N ILE A 211 -3.64 15.84 11.88
CA ILE A 211 -3.47 14.59 12.65
C ILE A 211 -2.17 13.84 12.34
N THR A 212 -1.61 14.04 11.14
CA THR A 212 -0.31 13.50 10.71
C THR A 212 0.47 14.56 9.95
N ALA A 213 1.78 14.35 9.79
CA ALA A 213 2.58 15.17 8.88
C ALA A 213 2.07 15.10 7.44
N TYR A 214 1.59 13.94 6.98
CA TYR A 214 1.10 13.74 5.61
C TYR A 214 -0.19 14.50 5.32
N ALA A 215 -1.06 14.69 6.31
CA ALA A 215 -2.24 15.55 6.23
C ALA A 215 -1.93 16.98 5.76
N LYS A 216 -0.68 17.45 5.94
CA LYS A 216 -0.25 18.77 5.45
C LYS A 216 -0.11 18.83 3.93
N SER A 217 -0.13 17.71 3.22
CA SER A 217 0.12 17.72 1.77
C SER A 217 -1.02 18.36 0.98
N SER A 218 -2.27 18.20 1.39
CA SER A 218 -3.44 18.87 0.81
C SER A 218 -4.69 18.78 1.70
N GLU A 219 -5.71 19.56 1.37
CA GLU A 219 -7.05 19.47 1.98
C GLU A 219 -7.64 18.05 1.94
N LYS A 220 -7.47 17.36 0.80
CA LYS A 220 -7.99 16.01 0.63
C LYS A 220 -7.29 15.02 1.53
N GLU A 221 -5.96 15.09 1.58
CA GLU A 221 -5.16 14.23 2.46
C GLU A 221 -5.46 14.48 3.93
N ASP A 222 -5.62 15.74 4.35
CA ASP A 222 -6.02 16.08 5.72
C ASP A 222 -7.35 15.40 6.13
N PHE A 223 -8.32 15.45 5.23
CA PHE A 223 -9.62 14.82 5.44
C PHE A 223 -9.52 13.30 5.58
N VAL A 224 -8.87 12.65 4.61
CA VAL A 224 -8.80 11.18 4.62
C VAL A 224 -7.86 10.63 5.70
N GLU A 225 -6.79 11.36 6.06
CA GLU A 225 -5.91 11.01 7.18
C GLU A 225 -6.64 11.08 8.51
N THR A 226 -7.51 12.09 8.69
CA THR A 226 -8.34 12.18 9.90
C THR A 226 -9.30 10.99 9.99
N ILE A 227 -9.93 10.61 8.89
CA ILE A 227 -10.82 9.45 8.82
C ILE A 227 -10.06 8.15 9.13
N SER A 228 -8.94 7.90 8.46
CA SER A 228 -8.18 6.67 8.62
C SER A 228 -7.64 6.54 10.04
N THR A 229 -7.03 7.60 10.61
CA THR A 229 -6.57 7.61 12.00
C THR A 229 -7.69 7.33 12.98
N LEU A 230 -8.84 8.02 12.85
CA LEU A 230 -10.00 7.77 13.72
C LEU A 230 -10.44 6.30 13.66
N LEU A 231 -10.45 5.67 12.49
CA LEU A 231 -10.87 4.28 12.33
C LEU A 231 -9.86 3.28 12.92
N VAL A 232 -8.57 3.44 12.64
CA VAL A 232 -7.57 2.40 12.96
C VAL A 232 -6.86 2.60 14.30
N GLU A 233 -6.53 3.83 14.67
CA GLU A 233 -5.94 4.15 15.98
C GLU A 233 -7.04 4.29 17.04
N GLY A 234 -8.23 4.73 16.62
CA GLY A 234 -9.41 4.81 17.46
C GLY A 234 -9.56 6.14 18.21
N GLN A 235 -10.70 6.27 18.89
CA GLN A 235 -11.09 7.50 19.57
C GLN A 235 -10.09 7.93 20.65
N GLU A 236 -9.61 6.98 21.47
CA GLU A 236 -8.69 7.24 22.57
C GLU A 236 -7.38 7.88 22.08
N ALA A 237 -6.84 7.41 20.94
CA ALA A 237 -5.63 7.98 20.37
C ALA A 237 -5.85 9.39 19.79
N TYR A 238 -7.01 9.62 19.18
CA TYR A 238 -7.38 10.94 18.66
C TYR A 238 -7.60 11.95 19.79
N ASP A 239 -8.26 11.54 20.88
CA ASP A 239 -8.45 12.34 22.08
C ASP A 239 -7.12 12.67 22.76
N GLN A 240 -6.18 11.72 22.82
CA GLN A 240 -4.84 11.99 23.36
C GLN A 240 -4.10 13.08 22.56
N VAL A 241 -4.23 13.08 21.22
CA VAL A 241 -3.65 14.14 20.39
C VAL A 241 -4.23 15.51 20.75
N ILE A 242 -5.53 15.57 21.05
CA ILE A 242 -6.20 16.81 21.47
C ILE A 242 -5.69 17.27 22.83
N GLU A 243 -5.59 16.35 23.79
CA GLU A 243 -5.06 16.64 25.13
C GLU A 243 -3.63 17.17 25.09
N ASP A 244 -2.80 16.61 24.20
CA ASP A 244 -1.42 17.04 23.99
C ASP A 244 -1.32 18.39 23.24
N ASN A 245 -2.40 18.84 22.59
CA ASN A 245 -2.44 20.05 21.75
C ASN A 245 -3.70 20.90 22.03
N PRO A 246 -3.87 21.42 23.27
CA PRO A 246 -5.12 22.09 23.68
C PRO A 246 -5.44 23.34 22.86
N GLU A 247 -4.43 24.02 22.31
CA GLU A 247 -4.64 25.17 21.40
C GLU A 247 -5.37 24.80 20.10
N GLN A 248 -5.33 23.51 19.71
CA GLN A 248 -5.95 22.98 18.51
C GLN A 248 -7.22 22.15 18.79
N GLU A 249 -7.69 22.11 20.03
CA GLU A 249 -8.88 21.33 20.43
C GLU A 249 -10.08 21.66 19.55
N LEU A 250 -10.40 22.93 19.37
CA LEU A 250 -11.54 23.35 18.54
C LEU A 250 -11.41 22.87 17.08
N THR A 251 -10.19 22.91 16.53
CA THR A 251 -9.91 22.44 15.17
C THR A 251 -10.15 20.94 15.06
N PHE A 252 -9.58 20.14 15.96
CA PHE A 252 -9.71 18.69 15.93
C PHE A 252 -11.13 18.20 16.22
N ARG A 253 -11.82 18.81 17.19
CA ARG A 253 -13.23 18.51 17.47
C ARG A 253 -14.11 18.86 16.28
N ARG A 254 -13.87 19.99 15.61
CA ARG A 254 -14.62 20.33 14.41
C ARG A 254 -14.38 19.35 13.26
N LYS A 255 -13.13 18.94 13.04
CA LYS A 255 -12.79 17.90 12.06
C LYS A 255 -13.52 16.59 12.35
N GLU A 256 -13.48 16.14 13.60
CA GLU A 256 -14.17 14.93 14.03
C GLU A 256 -15.69 15.00 13.79
N GLU A 257 -16.33 16.10 14.16
CA GLU A 257 -17.75 16.33 13.90
C GLU A 257 -18.09 16.27 12.41
N LEU A 258 -17.27 16.88 11.56
CA LEU A 258 -17.45 16.87 10.11
C LEU A 258 -17.28 15.47 9.52
N VAL A 259 -16.34 14.67 10.02
CA VAL A 259 -16.20 13.25 9.64
C VAL A 259 -17.45 12.47 10.02
N VAL A 260 -17.92 12.59 11.26
CA VAL A 260 -19.13 11.90 11.72
C VAL A 260 -20.35 12.31 10.89
N GLN A 261 -20.48 13.60 10.56
CA GLN A 261 -21.59 14.08 9.75
C GLN A 261 -21.51 13.61 8.30
N TYR A 262 -20.31 13.61 7.70
CA TYR A 262 -20.07 13.14 6.34
C TYR A 262 -20.49 11.68 6.13
N TYR A 263 -20.18 10.79 7.09
CA TYR A 263 -20.58 9.38 6.99
C TYR A 263 -22.10 9.16 7.11
N LYS A 264 -22.85 10.09 7.72
CA LYS A 264 -24.33 10.01 7.72
C LYS A 264 -24.92 10.16 6.32
N ASP A 265 -24.27 10.88 5.41
CA ASP A 265 -24.73 11.01 4.03
C ASP A 265 -24.59 9.68 3.26
N PHE A 266 -23.75 8.77 3.77
CA PHE A 266 -23.66 7.37 3.33
C PHE A 266 -24.59 6.42 4.11
N GLY A 267 -25.38 6.93 5.07
CA GLY A 267 -26.20 6.12 5.96
C GLY A 267 -25.41 5.34 7.02
N ILE A 268 -24.17 5.74 7.29
CA ILE A 268 -23.26 5.06 8.22
C ILE A 268 -23.19 5.80 9.55
N ASP A 269 -23.41 5.09 10.65
CA ASP A 269 -22.98 5.57 11.97
C ASP A 269 -21.46 5.38 12.10
N PHE A 270 -20.71 6.48 12.01
CA PHE A 270 -19.26 6.45 12.07
C PHE A 270 -18.72 5.91 13.40
N ARG A 271 -19.42 6.12 14.51
CA ARG A 271 -18.99 5.62 15.84
C ARG A 271 -19.17 4.11 15.91
N GLN A 272 -20.27 3.61 15.35
CA GLN A 272 -20.46 2.17 15.22
C GLN A 272 -19.39 1.56 14.31
N LEU A 273 -19.12 2.16 13.16
CA LEU A 273 -18.05 1.71 12.26
C LEU A 273 -16.69 1.66 12.96
N GLN A 274 -16.31 2.72 13.67
CA GLN A 274 -15.07 2.79 14.45
C GLN A 274 -14.98 1.65 15.49
N ALA A 275 -16.09 1.34 16.18
CA ALA A 275 -16.14 0.25 17.14
C ALA A 275 -15.95 -1.13 16.48
N GLU A 276 -16.57 -1.36 15.32
CA GLU A 276 -16.42 -2.61 14.56
C GLU A 276 -15.00 -2.77 14.00
N VAL A 277 -14.37 -1.68 13.52
CA VAL A 277 -12.96 -1.69 13.09
C VAL A 277 -12.04 -2.03 14.27
N LYS A 278 -12.23 -1.40 15.44
CA LYS A 278 -11.49 -1.72 16.68
C LYS A 278 -11.66 -3.19 17.07
N ALA A 279 -12.88 -3.73 16.97
CA ALA A 279 -13.16 -5.15 17.24
C ALA A 279 -12.44 -6.07 16.25
N GLY A 280 -12.43 -5.73 14.96
CA GLY A 280 -11.69 -6.46 13.93
C GLY A 280 -10.18 -6.49 14.21
N ILE A 281 -9.58 -5.33 14.53
CA ILE A 281 -8.15 -5.24 14.89
C ILE A 281 -7.85 -6.11 16.10
N ASN A 282 -8.67 -6.03 17.16
CA ASN A 282 -8.45 -6.83 18.37
C ASN A 282 -8.54 -8.33 18.08
N LYS A 283 -9.54 -8.76 17.31
CA LYS A 283 -9.68 -10.16 16.90
C LYS A 283 -8.42 -10.65 16.18
N ILE A 284 -7.98 -9.94 15.14
CA ILE A 284 -6.80 -10.34 14.35
C ILE A 284 -5.52 -10.34 15.18
N THR A 285 -5.34 -9.37 16.08
CA THR A 285 -4.07 -9.16 16.78
C THR A 285 -3.94 -9.96 18.07
N GLN A 286 -5.04 -10.52 18.59
CA GLN A 286 -5.07 -11.33 19.82
C GLN A 286 -5.13 -12.85 19.56
N ASP A 287 -5.53 -13.27 18.36
CA ASP A 287 -5.46 -14.66 17.87
C ASP A 287 -3.99 -15.08 17.55
#